data_AF-A0A2S1LQ25-F1
#
_entry.id   AF-A0A2S1LQ25-F1
#
_cell.length_a   1.000
_cell.length_b   1.000
_cell.length_c   1.000
_cell.angle_alpha   90.00
_cell.angle_beta   90.00
_cell.angle_gamma   90.00
#
_symmetry.space_group_name_H-M   'P 1'
#
loop_
_entity.id
_entity.type
_entity.pdbx_description
1 polymer ?
#
loop_
_entity_poly.entity_id
_entity_poly.type
_entity_poly.pdbx_seq_one_letter_code
_entity_poly.pdbx_strand_id
1 'polypeptide(L)'
;MNDVYHYPPDLFDLIVQTIPLLNKSKKAVLTFFNGAGVEVALYNDVVKTLQTNPDSLSKYDICRTILERINQNSEKYLRQRRELLKRITEFEAFSTCWENDQFKAKGLVAEIQKVINVKDSFTRMKQERENEQSLRKQEYQNKINQIQKRKVKLEDIKKELFSLFSETNPQKRGKLLESALGNYFKTYEILVKEDFKRNGEAGEGIIEQIDGIIEIDNQVYFVEMKWKKDAIGSDDIYQHLGRIYHRANAHGIFISASGYTPSGITAGKEALIKNALLVMFDLEEFVKIIESESDFPNYLRSKIQSAIIEKNPYKRG
;
A
#
# COMPACT_ATOMS: atom_id res chain seq x y z
N MET A 1 -0.62 -21.54 -32.70
CA MET A 1 0.19 -20.31 -32.60
C MET A 1 -0.24 -19.43 -33.74
N ASN A 2 -1.12 -18.46 -33.47
CA ASN A 2 -1.56 -17.55 -34.52
C ASN A 2 -0.44 -16.54 -34.77
N ASP A 3 0.19 -16.60 -35.94
CA ASP A 3 1.03 -15.52 -36.45
C ASP A 3 0.13 -14.30 -36.65
N VAL A 4 -0.07 -13.54 -35.58
CA VAL A 4 -0.80 -12.27 -35.64
C VAL A 4 0.06 -11.30 -36.42
N TYR A 5 -0.39 -10.86 -37.59
CA TYR A 5 0.18 -9.72 -38.30
C TYR A 5 0.15 -8.49 -37.37
N HIS A 6 1.31 -7.89 -37.06
CA HIS A 6 1.41 -6.83 -36.04
C HIS A 6 1.01 -5.47 -36.59
N TYR A 7 1.48 -5.16 -37.79
CA TYR A 7 0.79 -4.15 -38.57
C TYR A 7 -0.53 -4.74 -39.05
N PRO A 8 -1.67 -4.11 -38.71
CA PRO A 8 -2.93 -4.46 -39.35
C PRO A 8 -2.79 -4.23 -40.88
N PRO A 9 -3.62 -4.90 -41.70
CA PRO A 9 -3.60 -4.75 -43.15
C PRO A 9 -3.57 -3.30 -43.63
N ASP A 10 -4.42 -2.44 -43.06
CA ASP A 10 -4.51 -1.03 -43.49
C ASP A 10 -3.20 -0.26 -43.26
N LEU A 11 -2.57 -0.41 -42.08
CA LEU A 11 -1.30 0.24 -41.79
C LEU A 11 -0.17 -0.36 -42.63
N PHE A 12 -0.20 -1.68 -42.85
CA PHE A 12 0.77 -2.37 -43.69
C PHE A 12 0.76 -1.77 -45.11
N ASP A 13 -0.42 -1.65 -45.72
CA ASP A 13 -0.54 -1.12 -47.07
C ASP A 13 -0.18 0.38 -47.14
N LEU A 14 -0.53 1.17 -46.13
CA LEU A 14 -0.10 2.58 -46.04
C LEU A 14 1.44 2.70 -46.04
N ILE A 15 2.15 1.86 -45.27
CA ILE A 15 3.62 1.87 -45.24
C ILE A 15 4.19 1.49 -46.62
N VAL A 16 3.63 0.46 -47.26
CA VAL A 16 4.04 0.02 -48.61
C VAL A 16 3.84 1.12 -49.64
N GLN A 17 2.79 1.93 -49.51
CA GLN A 17 2.57 3.08 -50.40
C GLN A 17 3.49 4.26 -50.09
N THR A 18 3.91 4.42 -48.84
CA THR A 18 4.64 5.61 -48.37
C THR A 18 6.14 5.51 -48.65
N ILE A 19 6.81 4.44 -48.20
CA ILE A 19 8.28 4.33 -48.28
C ILE A 19 8.81 4.52 -49.71
N PRO A 20 8.20 3.94 -50.76
CA PRO A 20 8.61 4.18 -52.15
C PRO A 20 8.57 5.66 -52.56
N LEU A 21 7.61 6.45 -52.08
CA LEU A 21 7.50 7.87 -52.44
C LEU A 21 8.54 8.73 -51.70
N LEU A 22 8.91 8.34 -50.47
CA LEU A 22 9.95 9.00 -49.70
C LEU A 22 11.36 8.77 -50.28
N ASN A 23 11.53 7.78 -51.16
CA ASN A 23 12.83 7.34 -51.66
C ASN A 23 12.88 7.36 -53.19
N LYS A 24 13.79 8.16 -53.78
CA LYS A 24 13.85 8.35 -55.25
C LYS A 24 14.23 7.09 -56.05
N SER A 25 14.99 6.15 -55.47
CA SER A 25 15.51 4.96 -56.16
C SER A 25 15.30 3.66 -55.40
N LYS A 26 15.40 2.51 -56.11
CA LYS A 26 15.35 1.16 -55.51
C LYS A 26 16.43 0.97 -54.44
N LYS A 27 17.64 1.49 -54.68
CA LYS A 27 18.74 1.49 -53.71
C LYS A 27 18.41 2.32 -52.46
N ALA A 28 17.78 3.49 -52.62
CA ALA A 28 17.37 4.32 -51.50
C ALA A 28 16.33 3.63 -50.61
N VAL A 29 15.39 2.88 -51.19
CA VAL A 29 14.44 2.04 -50.43
C VAL A 29 15.18 1.01 -49.57
N LEU A 30 16.17 0.30 -50.13
CA LEU A 30 16.99 -0.63 -49.35
C LEU A 30 17.76 0.08 -48.22
N THR A 31 18.34 1.25 -48.50
CA THR A 31 19.01 2.07 -47.48
C THR A 31 18.06 2.53 -46.39
N PHE A 32 16.80 2.83 -46.72
CA PHE A 32 15.77 3.19 -45.73
C PHE A 32 15.52 2.05 -44.73
N PHE A 33 15.36 0.82 -45.23
CA PHE A 33 15.19 -0.38 -44.38
C PHE A 33 16.45 -0.71 -43.57
N ASN A 34 17.63 -0.64 -44.20
CA ASN A 34 18.89 -0.85 -43.49
C ASN A 34 19.10 0.18 -42.37
N GLY A 35 18.77 1.45 -42.64
CA GLY A 35 18.80 2.53 -41.66
C GLY A 35 17.83 2.29 -40.50
N ALA A 36 16.70 1.62 -40.74
CA ALA A 36 15.77 1.19 -39.71
C ALA A 36 16.24 -0.07 -38.94
N GLY A 37 17.44 -0.58 -39.23
CA GLY A 37 18.02 -1.75 -38.56
C GLY A 37 17.55 -3.10 -39.11
N VAL A 38 16.97 -3.14 -40.31
CA VAL A 38 16.67 -4.41 -41.00
C VAL A 38 17.97 -4.96 -41.59
N GLU A 39 18.40 -6.12 -41.09
CA GLU A 39 19.61 -6.79 -41.54
C GLU A 39 19.54 -7.19 -43.02
N VAL A 40 20.62 -6.96 -43.77
CA VAL A 40 20.72 -7.31 -45.19
C VAL A 40 20.42 -8.79 -45.46
N ALA A 41 20.73 -9.68 -44.50
CA ALA A 41 20.40 -11.10 -44.58
C ALA A 41 18.91 -11.36 -44.86
N LEU A 42 18.01 -10.48 -44.38
CA LEU A 42 16.57 -10.60 -44.58
C LEU A 42 16.09 -10.23 -45.99
N TYR A 43 16.93 -9.61 -46.81
CA TYR A 43 16.57 -9.17 -48.16
C TYR A 43 17.72 -9.32 -49.16
N ASN A 44 18.65 -10.23 -48.89
CA ASN A 44 19.81 -10.46 -49.75
C ASN A 44 19.41 -11.00 -51.13
N ASP A 45 18.35 -11.79 -51.21
CA ASP A 45 17.71 -12.21 -52.46
C ASP A 45 17.20 -11.02 -53.26
N VAL A 46 16.58 -10.02 -52.61
CA VAL A 46 16.14 -8.78 -53.27
C VAL A 46 17.33 -8.01 -53.83
N VAL A 47 18.43 -7.92 -53.06
CA VAL A 47 19.68 -7.27 -53.52
C VAL A 47 20.25 -7.98 -54.74
N LYS A 48 20.32 -9.31 -54.72
CA LYS A 48 20.80 -10.12 -55.85
C LYS A 48 19.95 -9.92 -57.10
N THR A 49 18.61 -9.95 -56.95
CA THR A 49 17.69 -9.73 -58.07
C THR A 49 17.86 -8.35 -58.68
N LEU A 50 18.09 -7.30 -57.87
CA LEU A 50 18.35 -5.97 -58.41
C LEU A 50 19.67 -5.83 -59.17
N GLN A 51 20.66 -6.68 -58.87
CA GLN A 51 21.94 -6.70 -59.60
C GLN A 51 21.82 -7.42 -60.95
N THR A 52 20.99 -8.47 -61.03
CA THR A 52 20.88 -9.33 -62.21
C THR A 52 19.72 -8.94 -63.13
N ASN A 53 18.60 -8.52 -62.58
CA ASN A 53 17.39 -8.15 -63.31
C ASN A 53 16.66 -7.00 -62.60
N PRO A 54 17.21 -5.77 -62.64
CA PRO A 54 16.66 -4.63 -61.91
C PRO A 54 15.21 -4.33 -62.28
N ASP A 55 14.79 -4.54 -63.51
CA ASP A 55 13.44 -4.18 -63.99
C ASP A 55 12.34 -5.11 -63.50
N SER A 56 12.69 -6.30 -62.99
CA SER A 56 11.75 -7.27 -62.44
C SER A 56 11.09 -6.84 -61.12
N LEU A 57 11.66 -5.87 -60.41
CA LEU A 57 11.15 -5.42 -59.11
C LEU A 57 10.92 -3.92 -59.09
N SER A 58 9.71 -3.49 -58.73
CA SER A 58 9.42 -2.09 -58.44
C SER A 58 9.86 -1.71 -57.01
N LYS A 59 9.86 -0.41 -56.69
CA LYS A 59 10.07 0.07 -55.31
C LYS A 59 9.02 -0.48 -54.34
N TYR A 60 7.79 -0.68 -54.81
CA TYR A 60 6.68 -1.19 -54.01
C TYR A 60 6.84 -2.68 -53.72
N ASP A 61 7.31 -3.47 -54.68
CA ASP A 61 7.60 -4.90 -54.50
C ASP A 61 8.70 -5.10 -53.46
N ILE A 62 9.80 -4.35 -53.59
CA ILE A 62 10.89 -4.35 -52.60
C ILE A 62 10.34 -4.03 -51.21
N CYS A 63 9.56 -2.95 -51.08
CA CYS A 63 9.01 -2.53 -49.81
C CYS A 63 8.10 -3.60 -49.20
N ARG A 64 7.17 -4.16 -49.97
CA ARG A 64 6.24 -5.19 -49.53
C ARG A 64 6.97 -6.44 -49.06
N THR A 65 7.90 -6.96 -49.86
CA THR A 65 8.66 -8.18 -49.52
C THR A 65 9.43 -8.03 -48.22
N ILE A 66 10.12 -6.91 -48.01
CA ILE A 66 10.88 -6.67 -46.78
C ILE A 66 9.93 -6.50 -45.58
N LEU A 67 8.84 -5.75 -45.77
CA LEU A 67 7.87 -5.46 -44.73
C LEU A 67 7.15 -6.74 -44.27
N GLU A 68 6.77 -7.64 -45.19
CA GLU A 68 6.15 -8.94 -44.85
C GLU A 68 7.06 -9.75 -43.94
N ARG A 69 8.36 -9.86 -44.28
CA ARG A 69 9.33 -10.65 -43.52
C ARG A 69 9.52 -10.15 -42.10
N ILE A 70 9.55 -8.83 -41.90
CA ILE A 70 9.70 -8.25 -40.56
C ILE A 70 8.36 -8.12 -39.81
N ASN A 71 7.23 -8.26 -40.51
CA ASN A 71 5.91 -8.23 -39.88
C ASN A 71 5.45 -9.60 -39.38
N GLN A 72 6.08 -10.68 -39.88
CA GLN A 72 5.99 -12.04 -39.33
C GLN A 72 6.74 -12.15 -38.00
N ASN A 73 6.28 -13.04 -37.11
CA ASN A 73 6.85 -13.31 -35.77
C ASN A 73 6.82 -12.11 -34.80
N SER A 74 6.02 -12.22 -33.73
CA SER A 74 5.62 -11.09 -32.89
C SER A 74 6.72 -10.32 -32.18
N GLU A 75 7.78 -10.98 -31.74
CA GLU A 75 8.77 -10.34 -30.88
C GLU A 75 10.08 -10.01 -31.60
N LYS A 76 10.45 -10.81 -32.61
CA LYS A 76 11.81 -10.77 -33.19
C LYS A 76 12.16 -9.44 -33.85
N TYR A 77 11.21 -8.79 -34.53
CA TYR A 77 11.45 -7.58 -35.33
C TYR A 77 10.71 -6.35 -34.81
N LEU A 78 10.32 -6.36 -33.53
CA LEU A 78 9.58 -5.24 -32.91
C LEU A 78 10.33 -3.90 -33.03
N ARG A 79 11.65 -3.92 -32.84
CA ARG A 79 12.49 -2.71 -32.91
C ARG A 79 12.51 -2.11 -34.30
N GLN A 80 12.75 -2.92 -35.33
CA GLN A 80 12.82 -2.49 -36.73
C GLN A 80 11.48 -1.91 -37.19
N ARG A 81 10.38 -2.53 -36.78
CA ARG A 81 9.03 -2.03 -37.06
C ARG A 81 8.80 -0.64 -36.46
N ARG A 82 9.06 -0.49 -35.15
CA ARG A 82 8.93 0.83 -34.48
C ARG A 82 9.80 1.91 -35.13
N GLU A 83 11.02 1.57 -35.48
CA GLU A 83 11.94 2.49 -36.14
C GLU A 83 11.47 2.89 -37.55
N LEU A 84 10.89 1.97 -38.33
CA LEU A 84 10.28 2.31 -39.62
C LEU A 84 9.13 3.30 -39.46
N LEU A 85 8.21 3.05 -38.52
CA LEU A 85 7.10 3.97 -38.26
C LEU A 85 7.62 5.34 -37.85
N LYS A 86 8.58 5.40 -36.92
CA LYS A 86 9.21 6.64 -36.48
C LYS A 86 9.80 7.43 -37.65
N ARG A 87 10.60 6.79 -38.50
CA ARG A 87 11.21 7.42 -39.68
C ARG A 87 10.20 7.95 -40.69
N ILE A 88 9.06 7.28 -40.83
CA ILE A 88 7.97 7.75 -41.69
C ILE A 88 7.29 8.96 -41.06
N THR A 89 6.93 8.88 -39.78
CA THR A 89 6.18 9.94 -39.08
C THR A 89 7.00 11.20 -38.83
N GLU A 90 8.32 11.09 -38.72
CA GLU A 90 9.24 12.21 -38.53
C GLU A 90 9.85 12.72 -39.86
N PHE A 91 9.36 12.24 -41.01
CA PHE A 91 9.87 12.67 -42.31
C PHE A 91 9.40 14.09 -42.63
N GLU A 92 10.34 15.04 -42.67
CA GLU A 92 10.05 16.45 -43.02
C GLU A 92 10.67 16.89 -44.36
N ALA A 93 11.64 16.13 -44.88
CA ALA A 93 12.42 16.46 -46.07
C ALA A 93 11.69 16.19 -47.41
N PHE A 94 10.40 16.55 -47.52
CA PHE A 94 9.57 16.28 -48.71
C PHE A 94 10.08 16.91 -49.99
N SER A 95 10.85 17.99 -49.90
CA SER A 95 11.54 18.60 -51.05
C SER A 95 12.54 17.65 -51.72
N THR A 96 12.98 16.61 -51.02
CA THR A 96 13.89 15.59 -51.55
C THR A 96 13.18 14.50 -52.37
N CYS A 97 11.85 14.41 -52.32
CA CYS A 97 11.05 13.49 -53.14
C CYS A 97 10.96 13.95 -54.61
N TRP A 98 10.39 13.14 -55.49
CA TRP A 98 10.02 13.60 -56.84
C TRP A 98 8.94 14.67 -56.73
N GLU A 99 8.99 15.70 -57.57
CA GLU A 99 8.08 16.86 -57.50
C GLU A 99 6.60 16.44 -57.53
N ASN A 100 6.25 15.52 -58.44
CA ASN A 100 4.90 14.97 -58.57
C ASN A 100 4.47 14.09 -57.37
N ASP A 101 5.41 13.59 -56.58
CA ASP A 101 5.15 12.69 -55.46
C ASP A 101 5.01 13.45 -54.11
N GLN A 102 5.46 14.71 -54.02
CA GLN A 102 5.58 15.42 -52.73
C GLN A 102 4.25 15.53 -51.98
N PHE A 103 3.18 15.95 -52.67
CA PHE A 103 1.86 16.07 -52.06
C PHE A 103 1.29 14.72 -51.63
N LYS A 104 1.47 13.69 -52.46
CA LYS A 104 1.02 12.33 -52.15
C LYS A 104 1.77 11.76 -50.94
N ALA A 105 3.09 11.95 -50.88
CA ALA A 105 3.92 11.55 -49.75
C ALA A 105 3.49 12.24 -48.44
N LYS A 106 3.26 13.56 -48.46
CA LYS A 106 2.75 14.32 -47.31
C LYS A 106 1.42 13.77 -46.80
N GLY A 107 0.48 13.51 -47.72
CA GLY A 107 -0.83 12.94 -47.39
C GLY A 107 -0.73 11.59 -46.67
N LEU A 108 0.06 10.67 -47.23
CA LEU A 108 0.22 9.34 -46.65
C LEU A 108 0.96 9.36 -45.30
N VAL A 109 1.99 10.21 -45.13
CA VAL A 109 2.66 10.39 -43.83
C VAL A 109 1.67 10.89 -42.77
N ALA A 110 0.84 11.89 -43.11
CA ALA A 110 -0.17 12.40 -42.19
C ALA A 110 -1.24 11.35 -41.83
N GLU A 111 -1.61 10.49 -42.77
CA GLU A 111 -2.54 9.38 -42.53
C GLU A 111 -1.95 8.35 -41.57
N ILE A 112 -0.69 7.96 -41.77
CA ILE A 112 0.04 7.05 -40.86
C ILE A 112 0.14 7.66 -39.44
N GLN A 113 0.46 8.96 -39.34
CA GLN A 113 0.49 9.67 -38.04
C GLN A 113 -0.86 9.58 -37.30
N LYS A 114 -1.99 9.75 -38.01
CA LYS A 114 -3.34 9.62 -37.42
C LYS A 114 -3.60 8.21 -36.91
N VAL A 115 -3.27 7.18 -37.71
CA VAL A 115 -3.49 5.77 -37.33
C VAL A 115 -2.66 5.38 -36.10
N ILE A 116 -1.42 5.88 -35.97
CA ILE A 116 -0.56 5.61 -34.82
C ILE A 116 -1.07 6.33 -33.56
N ASN A 117 -1.40 7.62 -33.66
CA ASN A 117 -1.89 8.41 -32.51
C ASN A 117 -3.18 7.83 -31.90
N VAL A 118 -4.08 7.29 -32.73
CA VAL A 118 -5.28 6.62 -32.24
C VAL A 118 -4.95 5.32 -31.50
N LYS A 119 -3.87 4.62 -31.85
CA LYS A 119 -3.50 3.33 -31.24
C LYS A 119 -2.62 3.45 -29.99
N ASP A 120 -1.79 4.48 -29.92
CA ASP A 120 -0.99 4.79 -28.72
C ASP A 120 -1.89 5.19 -27.55
N SER A 121 -3.03 5.84 -27.80
CA SER A 121 -4.01 6.17 -26.76
C SER A 121 -4.65 4.93 -26.13
N PHE A 122 -4.99 3.91 -26.93
CA PHE A 122 -5.50 2.62 -26.41
C PHE A 122 -4.44 1.85 -25.61
N THR A 123 -3.18 1.93 -26.03
CA THR A 123 -2.06 1.29 -25.32
C THR A 123 -1.82 1.93 -23.95
N ARG A 124 -1.83 3.27 -23.89
CA ARG A 124 -1.73 4.04 -22.64
C ARG A 124 -2.89 3.74 -21.68
N MET A 125 -4.13 3.74 -22.19
CA MET A 125 -5.30 3.40 -21.38
C MET A 125 -5.24 1.98 -20.81
N LYS A 126 -4.70 1.01 -21.55
CA LYS A 126 -4.51 -0.37 -21.07
C LYS A 126 -3.45 -0.43 -19.95
N GLN A 127 -2.32 0.24 -20.12
CA GLN A 127 -1.24 0.30 -19.12
C GLN A 127 -1.67 1.00 -17.83
N GLU A 128 -2.42 2.10 -17.93
CA GLU A 128 -2.98 2.79 -16.75
C GLU A 128 -3.93 1.88 -15.97
N ARG A 129 -4.79 1.14 -16.66
CA ARG A 129 -5.72 0.19 -16.03
C ARG A 129 -5.00 -0.98 -15.37
N GLU A 130 -3.93 -1.50 -15.97
CA GLU A 130 -3.09 -2.56 -15.37
C GLU A 130 -2.33 -2.04 -14.13
N ASN A 131 -1.85 -0.80 -14.15
CA ASN A 131 -1.21 -0.16 -13.00
C ASN A 131 -2.19 0.11 -11.85
N GLU A 132 -3.41 0.58 -12.13
CA GLU A 132 -4.44 0.74 -11.10
C GLU A 132 -4.81 -0.60 -10.46
N GLN A 133 -4.90 -1.67 -11.25
CA GLN A 133 -5.17 -3.01 -10.74
C GLN A 133 -4.01 -3.54 -9.87
N SER A 134 -2.76 -3.30 -10.27
CA SER A 134 -1.59 -3.72 -9.50
C SER A 134 -1.49 -2.97 -8.17
N LEU A 135 -1.72 -1.65 -8.16
CA LEU A 135 -1.78 -0.83 -6.96
C LEU A 135 -2.86 -1.30 -5.99
N ARG A 136 -4.10 -1.50 -6.47
CA ARG A 136 -5.20 -2.02 -5.64
C ARG A 136 -4.89 -3.40 -5.05
N LYS A 137 -4.26 -4.28 -5.83
CA LYS A 137 -3.83 -5.60 -5.36
C LYS A 137 -2.75 -5.49 -4.28
N GLN A 138 -1.79 -4.58 -4.44
CA GLN A 138 -0.75 -4.33 -3.45
C GLN A 138 -1.31 -3.75 -2.16
N GLU A 139 -2.22 -2.78 -2.23
CA GLU A 139 -2.90 -2.21 -1.07
C GLU A 139 -3.70 -3.28 -0.32
N TYR A 140 -4.44 -4.13 -1.04
CA TYR A 140 -5.18 -5.24 -0.46
C TYR A 140 -4.25 -6.23 0.25
N GLN A 141 -3.13 -6.60 -0.38
CA GLN A 141 -2.13 -7.48 0.23
C GLN A 141 -1.49 -6.86 1.48
N ASN A 142 -1.19 -5.57 1.46
CA ASN A 142 -0.65 -4.85 2.61
C ASN A 142 -1.63 -4.86 3.79
N LYS A 143 -2.93 -4.62 3.53
CA LYS A 143 -3.98 -4.71 4.55
C LYS A 143 -4.07 -6.10 5.17
N ILE A 144 -4.08 -7.16 4.35
CA ILE A 144 -4.07 -8.55 4.86
C ILE A 144 -2.84 -8.81 5.73
N ASN A 145 -1.66 -8.41 5.27
CA ASN A 145 -0.42 -8.60 6.01
C ASN A 145 -0.42 -7.85 7.36
N GLN A 146 -1.00 -6.66 7.42
CA GLN A 146 -1.15 -5.89 8.66
C GLN A 146 -2.10 -6.60 9.64
N ILE A 147 -3.27 -7.06 9.16
CA ILE A 147 -4.23 -7.81 9.98
C ILE A 147 -3.58 -9.08 10.55
N GLN A 148 -2.87 -9.83 9.72
CA GLN A 148 -2.19 -11.06 10.13
C GLN A 148 -1.09 -10.78 11.17
N LYS A 149 -0.27 -9.73 10.96
CA LYS A 149 0.74 -9.31 11.94
C LYS A 149 0.12 -8.91 13.27
N ARG A 150 -0.99 -8.17 13.26
CA ARG A 150 -1.72 -7.80 14.49
C ARG A 150 -2.21 -9.03 15.23
N LYS A 151 -2.82 -9.99 14.50
CA LYS A 151 -3.32 -11.24 15.08
C LYS A 151 -2.22 -12.04 15.77
N VAL A 152 -1.05 -12.18 15.14
CA VAL A 152 0.11 -12.87 15.75
C VAL A 152 0.56 -12.17 17.03
N LYS A 153 0.67 -10.83 17.02
CA LYS A 153 1.03 -10.07 18.24
C LYS A 153 0.04 -10.27 19.37
N LEU A 154 -1.27 -10.24 19.08
CA LEU A 154 -2.31 -10.45 20.10
C LEU A 154 -2.26 -11.86 20.69
N GLU A 155 -1.98 -12.88 19.87
CA GLU A 155 -1.77 -14.25 20.34
C GLU A 155 -0.53 -14.38 21.25
N ASP A 156 0.55 -13.68 20.93
CA ASP A 156 1.74 -13.68 21.78
C ASP A 156 1.47 -12.97 23.12
N ILE A 157 0.79 -11.83 23.10
CA ILE A 157 0.35 -11.13 24.33
C ILE A 157 -0.59 -12.00 25.16
N LYS A 158 -1.52 -12.72 24.52
CA LYS A 158 -2.39 -13.68 25.20
C LYS A 158 -1.58 -14.75 25.94
N LYS A 159 -0.57 -15.34 25.30
CA LYS A 159 0.34 -16.31 25.94
C LYS A 159 1.12 -15.69 27.09
N GLU A 160 1.61 -14.46 26.93
CA GLU A 160 2.28 -13.71 27.99
C GLU A 160 1.36 -13.57 29.20
N LEU A 161 0.13 -13.11 29.01
CA LEU A 161 -0.88 -12.98 30.08
C LEU A 161 -1.16 -14.32 30.78
N PHE A 162 -1.30 -15.41 30.03
CA PHE A 162 -1.51 -16.73 30.63
C PHE A 162 -0.31 -17.23 31.45
N SER A 163 0.90 -16.92 31.03
CA SER A 163 2.12 -17.31 31.77
C SER A 163 2.22 -16.65 33.15
N LEU A 164 1.52 -15.53 33.37
CA LEU A 164 1.53 -14.81 34.65
C LEU A 164 0.83 -15.58 35.77
N PHE A 165 -0.10 -16.49 35.44
CA PHE A 165 -0.79 -17.30 36.43
C PHE A 165 0.12 -18.34 37.11
N SER A 166 1.20 -18.76 36.45
CA SER A 166 2.19 -19.68 37.01
C SER A 166 3.39 -18.96 37.66
N GLU A 167 3.50 -17.64 37.54
CA GLU A 167 4.55 -16.85 38.18
C GLU A 167 4.27 -16.66 39.67
N THR A 168 5.15 -17.22 40.50
CA THR A 168 5.00 -17.22 41.97
C THR A 168 5.57 -15.97 42.62
N ASN A 169 6.50 -15.26 41.95
CA ASN A 169 7.07 -14.02 42.46
C ASN A 169 6.14 -12.82 42.17
N PRO A 170 5.53 -12.18 43.18
CA PRO A 170 4.57 -11.10 42.95
C PRO A 170 5.17 -9.86 42.28
N GLN A 171 6.40 -9.48 42.60
CA GLN A 171 7.05 -8.32 41.97
C GLN A 171 7.34 -8.58 40.50
N LYS A 172 7.86 -9.78 40.20
CA LYS A 172 8.12 -10.20 38.81
C LYS A 172 6.83 -10.29 38.01
N ARG A 173 5.76 -10.85 38.60
CA ARG A 173 4.45 -10.94 37.97
C ARG A 173 3.87 -9.57 37.64
N GLY A 174 3.96 -8.60 38.56
CA GLY A 174 3.52 -7.22 38.33
C GLY A 174 4.23 -6.59 37.14
N LYS A 175 5.57 -6.65 37.11
CA LYS A 175 6.38 -6.10 36.00
C LYS A 175 6.07 -6.77 34.65
N LEU A 176 5.85 -8.08 34.63
CA LEU A 176 5.47 -8.79 33.40
C LEU A 176 4.06 -8.43 32.95
N LEU A 177 3.12 -8.22 33.89
CA LEU A 177 1.78 -7.70 33.57
C LEU A 177 1.84 -6.30 32.93
N GLU A 178 2.65 -5.40 33.50
CA GLU A 178 2.90 -4.07 32.95
C GLU A 178 3.40 -4.13 31.51
N SER A 179 4.38 -5.00 31.25
CA SER A 179 4.91 -5.21 29.90
C SER A 179 3.84 -5.76 28.95
N ALA A 180 3.05 -6.76 29.37
CA ALA A 180 2.04 -7.38 28.53
C ALA A 180 0.91 -6.38 28.17
N LEU A 181 0.43 -5.60 29.14
CA LEU A 181 -0.57 -4.56 28.91
C LEU A 181 -0.02 -3.37 28.11
N GLY A 182 1.24 -2.99 28.32
CA GLY A 182 1.92 -2.00 27.48
C GLY A 182 1.97 -2.44 26.01
N ASN A 183 2.36 -3.69 25.75
CA ASN A 183 2.35 -4.30 24.42
C ASN A 183 0.94 -4.39 23.82
N TYR A 184 -0.07 -4.67 24.65
CA TYR A 184 -1.48 -4.66 24.25
C TYR A 184 -1.90 -3.28 23.75
N PHE A 185 -1.69 -2.24 24.55
CA PHE A 185 -2.03 -0.87 24.18
C PHE A 185 -1.24 -0.39 22.94
N LYS A 186 0.05 -0.72 22.83
CA LYS A 186 0.85 -0.44 21.62
C LYS A 186 0.30 -1.11 20.37
N THR A 187 -0.24 -2.33 20.48
CA THR A 187 -0.82 -3.07 19.35
C THR A 187 -2.07 -2.40 18.78
N TYR A 188 -2.77 -1.61 19.60
CA TYR A 188 -3.89 -0.76 19.20
C TYR A 188 -3.52 0.71 19.01
N GLU A 189 -2.22 1.06 19.03
CA GLU A 189 -1.72 2.42 18.81
C GLU A 189 -2.25 3.47 19.83
N ILE A 190 -2.53 3.05 21.06
CA ILE A 190 -3.13 3.92 22.12
C ILE A 190 -2.18 4.25 23.28
N LEU A 191 -0.95 3.71 23.28
CA LEU A 191 0.00 3.95 24.38
C LEU A 191 0.86 5.20 24.14
N VAL A 192 0.91 6.09 25.13
CA VAL A 192 1.75 7.30 25.12
C VAL A 192 3.09 7.05 25.82
N LYS A 193 3.07 6.47 27.02
CA LYS A 193 4.28 6.28 27.82
C LYS A 193 4.18 5.07 28.75
N GLU A 194 5.27 4.30 28.81
CA GLU A 194 5.47 3.21 29.76
C GLU A 194 6.09 3.73 31.06
N ASP A 195 5.63 3.23 32.22
CA ASP A 195 6.24 3.43 33.55
C ASP A 195 6.64 4.90 33.82
N PHE A 196 5.65 5.77 33.96
CA PHE A 196 5.87 7.18 34.24
C PHE A 196 6.28 7.38 35.69
N LYS A 197 7.49 7.90 35.89
CA LYS A 197 8.03 8.28 37.20
C LYS A 197 8.17 9.79 37.30
N ARG A 198 7.68 10.36 38.40
CA ARG A 198 7.95 11.74 38.80
C ARG A 198 8.94 11.72 39.96
N ASN A 199 10.11 12.30 39.73
CA ASN A 199 11.13 12.48 40.76
C ASN A 199 10.86 13.76 41.57
N GLY A 200 11.24 13.74 42.83
CA GLY A 200 11.24 14.92 43.68
C GLY A 200 12.38 15.87 43.40
N GLU A 201 12.37 17.01 44.11
CA GLU A 201 13.51 17.91 44.09
C GLU A 201 14.67 17.30 44.90
N ALA A 202 15.90 17.64 44.51
CA ALA A 202 17.17 17.35 45.17
C ALA A 202 17.20 16.19 46.21
N GLY A 203 17.20 14.93 45.73
CA GLY A 203 17.52 13.76 46.56
C GLY A 203 16.33 13.01 47.16
N GLU A 204 15.09 13.45 46.93
CA GLU A 204 13.86 12.83 47.48
C GLU A 204 13.44 11.51 46.80
N GLY A 205 14.11 11.10 45.72
CA GLY A 205 13.80 9.87 44.99
C GLY A 205 12.52 9.96 44.14
N ILE A 206 11.92 8.81 43.85
CA ILE A 206 10.69 8.71 43.04
C ILE A 206 9.50 9.04 43.96
N ILE A 207 8.83 10.17 43.71
CA ILE A 207 7.64 10.60 44.47
C ILE A 207 6.39 9.88 43.97
N GLU A 208 6.34 9.56 42.69
CA GLU A 208 5.17 8.98 42.06
C GLU A 208 5.57 8.04 40.93
N GLN A 209 4.92 6.89 40.87
CA GLN A 209 5.03 5.94 39.77
C GLN A 209 3.62 5.65 39.25
N ILE A 210 3.47 5.61 37.93
CA ILE A 210 2.23 5.29 37.23
C ILE A 210 2.61 4.25 36.18
N ASP A 211 1.88 3.14 36.18
CA ASP A 211 2.24 1.96 35.40
C ASP A 211 2.16 2.24 33.88
N GLY A 212 1.21 3.07 33.44
CA GLY A 212 1.15 3.53 32.05
C GLY A 212 0.32 4.78 31.83
N ILE A 213 0.56 5.44 30.69
CA ILE A 213 -0.27 6.56 30.22
C ILE A 213 -0.73 6.23 28.80
N ILE A 214 -2.04 6.25 28.59
CA ILE A 214 -2.66 6.06 27.27
C ILE A 214 -3.40 7.32 26.84
N GLU A 215 -3.55 7.51 25.53
CA GLU A 215 -4.36 8.57 24.96
C GLU A 215 -5.43 7.95 24.07
N ILE A 216 -6.68 8.32 24.31
CA ILE A 216 -7.80 7.97 23.45
C ILE A 216 -8.68 9.21 23.25
N ASP A 217 -9.01 9.49 21.99
CA ASP A 217 -9.82 10.65 21.58
C ASP A 217 -9.30 11.98 22.20
N ASN A 218 -7.98 12.16 22.20
CA ASN A 218 -7.24 13.29 22.77
C ASN A 218 -7.43 13.52 24.28
N GLN A 219 -7.85 12.49 24.99
CA GLN A 219 -7.95 12.48 26.45
C GLN A 219 -6.88 11.57 27.05
N VAL A 220 -6.23 12.06 28.10
CA VAL A 220 -5.13 11.36 28.76
C VAL A 220 -5.66 10.53 29.92
N TYR A 221 -5.37 9.23 29.88
CA TYR A 221 -5.72 8.30 30.94
C TYR A 221 -4.46 7.75 31.61
N PHE A 222 -4.42 7.90 32.93
CA PHE A 222 -3.44 7.28 33.79
C PHE A 222 -3.91 5.87 34.10
N VAL A 223 -3.09 4.88 33.75
CA VAL A 223 -3.38 3.47 33.94
C VAL A 223 -2.67 2.98 35.19
N GLU A 224 -3.45 2.44 36.13
CA GLU A 224 -2.95 1.63 37.25
C GLU A 224 -3.39 0.19 37.04
N MET A 225 -2.48 -0.75 37.27
CA MET A 225 -2.77 -2.18 37.21
C MET A 225 -2.32 -2.90 38.47
N LYS A 226 -3.21 -3.71 39.05
CA LYS A 226 -2.89 -4.47 40.27
C LYS A 226 -3.23 -5.94 40.13
N TRP A 227 -2.26 -6.79 40.51
CA TRP A 227 -2.42 -8.23 40.68
C TRP A 227 -2.20 -8.64 42.13
N LYS A 228 -3.24 -8.46 42.95
CA LYS A 228 -3.27 -8.90 44.35
C LYS A 228 -3.86 -10.30 44.50
N LYS A 229 -3.67 -10.90 45.68
CA LYS A 229 -4.35 -12.15 46.06
C LYS A 229 -5.85 -11.91 46.24
N ASP A 230 -6.19 -10.83 46.94
CA ASP A 230 -7.58 -10.45 47.22
C ASP A 230 -8.07 -9.38 46.24
N ALA A 231 -9.40 -9.23 46.15
CA ALA A 231 -10.03 -8.24 45.30
C ALA A 231 -9.69 -6.80 45.75
N ILE A 232 -9.69 -5.87 44.80
CA ILE A 232 -9.28 -4.49 45.02
C ILE A 232 -10.30 -3.73 45.86
N GLY A 233 -9.80 -3.04 46.91
CA GLY A 233 -10.57 -2.28 47.88
C GLY A 233 -10.66 -0.78 47.56
N SER A 234 -11.37 -0.04 48.41
CA SER A 234 -11.48 1.42 48.34
C SER A 234 -10.12 2.12 48.40
N ASP A 235 -9.21 1.65 49.25
CA ASP A 235 -7.92 2.31 49.50
C ASP A 235 -7.05 2.35 48.24
N ASP A 236 -7.06 1.27 47.46
CA ASP A 236 -6.36 1.19 46.19
C ASP A 236 -6.92 2.17 45.16
N ILE A 237 -8.25 2.28 45.07
CA ILE A 237 -8.93 3.20 44.17
C ILE A 237 -8.63 4.64 44.56
N TYR A 238 -8.72 5.00 45.84
CA TYR A 238 -8.41 6.34 46.32
C TYR A 238 -6.94 6.70 46.16
N GLN A 239 -6.03 5.75 46.32
CA GLN A 239 -4.60 5.95 46.04
C GLN A 239 -4.38 6.36 44.58
N HIS A 240 -5.01 5.67 43.64
CA HIS A 240 -4.92 6.02 42.22
C HIS A 240 -5.59 7.37 41.91
N LEU A 241 -6.78 7.63 42.48
CA LEU A 241 -7.47 8.90 42.30
C LEU A 241 -6.69 10.10 42.84
N GLY A 242 -5.95 9.93 43.94
CA GLY A 242 -5.05 10.97 44.46
C GLY A 242 -4.01 11.43 43.43
N ARG A 243 -3.58 10.55 42.52
CA ARG A 243 -2.67 10.88 41.41
C ARG A 243 -3.36 11.64 40.28
N ILE A 244 -4.67 11.50 40.14
CA ILE A 244 -5.46 12.10 39.07
C ILE A 244 -5.99 13.48 39.47
N TYR A 245 -6.51 13.62 40.70
CA TYR A 245 -7.20 14.85 41.14
C TYR A 245 -6.36 16.13 41.03
N HIS A 246 -5.03 16.03 41.12
CA HIS A 246 -4.13 17.17 41.06
C HIS A 246 -3.77 17.60 39.62
N ARG A 247 -4.32 16.94 38.60
CA ARG A 247 -4.00 17.17 37.19
C ARG A 247 -5.27 17.56 36.42
N ALA A 248 -5.27 18.75 35.83
CA ALA A 248 -6.35 19.17 34.96
C ALA A 248 -6.46 18.20 33.77
N ASN A 249 -7.69 17.76 33.47
CA ASN A 249 -8.01 16.87 32.34
C ASN A 249 -7.31 15.50 32.34
N ALA A 250 -6.87 15.03 33.50
CA ALA A 250 -6.42 13.65 33.67
C ALA A 250 -7.61 12.74 34.02
N HIS A 251 -7.63 11.55 33.43
CA HIS A 251 -8.62 10.51 33.71
C HIS A 251 -7.94 9.24 34.20
N GLY A 252 -8.70 8.34 34.81
CA GLY A 252 -8.19 7.10 35.40
C GLY A 252 -8.67 5.87 34.67
N ILE A 253 -7.77 4.93 34.47
CA ILE A 253 -8.08 3.53 34.16
C ILE A 253 -7.46 2.67 35.25
N PHE A 254 -8.28 1.84 35.88
CA PHE A 254 -7.83 0.86 36.85
C PHE A 254 -8.06 -0.55 36.30
N ILE A 255 -7.03 -1.38 36.32
CA ILE A 255 -7.08 -2.77 35.83
C ILE A 255 -6.78 -3.71 36.99
N SER A 256 -7.70 -4.64 37.27
CA SER A 256 -7.54 -5.62 38.34
C SER A 256 -7.49 -7.03 37.80
N ALA A 257 -6.50 -7.82 38.24
CA ALA A 257 -6.48 -9.26 37.99
C ALA A 257 -7.34 -10.06 38.98
N SER A 258 -7.66 -9.48 40.15
CA SER A 258 -8.42 -10.14 41.22
C SER A 258 -9.85 -9.60 41.38
N GLY A 259 -10.31 -8.77 40.45
CA GLY A 259 -11.59 -8.07 40.52
C GLY A 259 -11.64 -6.99 41.61
N TYR A 260 -12.85 -6.56 41.97
CA TYR A 260 -13.09 -5.48 42.93
C TYR A 260 -14.07 -5.93 44.01
N THR A 261 -13.81 -5.46 45.23
CA THR A 261 -14.75 -5.57 46.35
C THR A 261 -15.92 -4.58 46.18
N PRO A 262 -17.05 -4.77 46.89
CA PRO A 262 -18.14 -3.79 46.89
C PRO A 262 -17.68 -2.38 47.30
N SER A 263 -16.76 -2.26 48.27
CA SER A 263 -16.22 -0.95 48.68
C SER A 263 -15.36 -0.30 47.60
N GLY A 264 -14.58 -1.08 46.84
CA GLY A 264 -13.83 -0.59 45.68
C GLY A 264 -14.75 -0.07 44.57
N ILE A 265 -15.83 -0.79 44.26
CA ILE A 265 -16.82 -0.34 43.27
C ILE A 265 -17.52 0.93 43.73
N THR A 266 -17.90 1.02 45.01
CA THR A 266 -18.49 2.24 45.58
C THR A 266 -17.53 3.43 45.49
N ALA A 267 -16.25 3.26 45.84
CA ALA A 267 -15.24 4.31 45.69
C ALA A 267 -15.11 4.80 44.24
N GLY A 268 -15.15 3.89 43.26
CA GLY A 268 -15.15 4.25 41.85
C GLY A 268 -16.40 5.05 41.42
N LYS A 269 -17.58 4.69 41.94
CA LYS A 269 -18.81 5.45 41.67
C LYS A 269 -18.76 6.85 42.30
N GLU A 270 -18.26 6.96 43.53
CA GLU A 270 -18.06 8.24 44.20
C GLU A 270 -17.10 9.16 43.44
N ALA A 271 -16.06 8.61 42.81
CA ALA A 271 -15.16 9.37 41.94
C ALA A 271 -15.91 10.06 40.80
N LEU A 272 -16.80 9.33 40.12
CA LEU A 272 -17.60 9.88 39.02
C LEU A 272 -18.59 10.95 39.46
N ILE A 273 -19.05 10.89 40.73
CA ILE A 273 -19.88 11.93 41.35
C ILE A 273 -19.04 13.19 41.63
N LYS A 274 -17.79 13.01 42.07
CA LYS A 274 -16.81 14.08 42.31
C LYS A 274 -16.11 14.57 41.04
N ASN A 275 -16.68 14.29 39.86
CA ASN A 275 -16.17 14.68 38.54
C ASN A 275 -14.77 14.14 38.17
N ALA A 276 -14.31 13.07 38.81
CA ALA A 276 -13.15 12.31 38.34
C ALA A 276 -13.61 11.14 37.46
N LEU A 277 -13.30 11.20 36.17
CA LEU A 277 -13.58 10.09 35.25
C LEU A 277 -12.64 8.92 35.56
N LEU A 278 -13.22 7.82 36.05
CA LEU A 278 -12.53 6.56 36.32
C LEU A 278 -13.24 5.43 35.58
N VAL A 279 -12.47 4.60 34.87
CA VAL A 279 -12.93 3.38 34.22
C VAL A 279 -12.20 2.19 34.81
N MET A 280 -12.94 1.15 35.21
CA MET A 280 -12.42 -0.02 35.91
C MET A 280 -12.58 -1.26 35.03
N PHE A 281 -11.50 -2.01 34.84
CA PHE A 281 -11.46 -3.26 34.07
C PHE A 281 -11.08 -4.44 34.96
N ASP A 282 -11.64 -5.60 34.65
CA ASP A 282 -11.02 -6.88 34.97
C ASP A 282 -9.99 -7.24 33.89
N LEU A 283 -8.84 -7.81 34.29
CA LEU A 283 -7.81 -8.26 33.35
C LEU A 283 -8.35 -9.29 32.34
N GLU A 284 -9.32 -10.11 32.77
CA GLU A 284 -9.99 -11.10 31.93
C GLU A 284 -10.65 -10.50 30.69
N GLU A 285 -11.11 -9.24 30.76
CA GLU A 285 -11.75 -8.57 29.62
C GLU A 285 -10.79 -8.42 28.43
N PHE A 286 -9.51 -8.15 28.70
CA PHE A 286 -8.48 -8.02 27.66
C PHE A 286 -8.29 -9.35 26.92
N VAL A 287 -8.31 -10.47 27.66
CA VAL A 287 -8.21 -11.82 27.09
C VAL A 287 -9.44 -12.14 26.26
N LYS A 288 -10.65 -11.86 26.76
CA LYS A 288 -11.91 -12.06 26.02
C LYS A 288 -11.95 -11.26 24.71
N ILE A 289 -11.41 -10.05 24.70
CA ILE A 289 -11.34 -9.21 23.50
C ILE A 289 -10.40 -9.82 22.45
N ILE A 290 -9.26 -10.40 22.87
CA ILE A 290 -8.38 -11.13 21.97
C ILE A 290 -9.11 -12.35 21.38
N GLU A 291 -9.77 -13.13 22.22
CA GLU A 291 -10.44 -14.37 21.81
C GLU A 291 -11.64 -14.17 20.89
N SER A 292 -12.42 -13.13 21.14
CA SER A 292 -13.56 -12.75 20.30
C SER A 292 -13.16 -11.98 19.04
N GLU A 293 -11.86 -11.70 18.86
CA GLU A 293 -11.34 -10.80 17.82
C GLU A 293 -12.05 -9.43 17.78
N SER A 294 -12.50 -8.97 18.95
CA SER A 294 -13.24 -7.71 19.10
C SER A 294 -12.32 -6.49 18.97
N ASP A 295 -12.91 -5.35 18.61
CA ASP A 295 -12.16 -4.10 18.49
C ASP A 295 -12.00 -3.39 19.85
N PHE A 296 -10.81 -3.49 20.43
CA PHE A 296 -10.51 -2.92 21.76
C PHE A 296 -10.76 -1.41 21.87
N PRO A 297 -10.33 -0.55 20.91
CA PRO A 297 -10.64 0.89 20.96
C PRO A 297 -12.14 1.17 21.08
N ASN A 298 -12.98 0.48 20.31
CA ASN A 298 -14.43 0.63 20.41
C ASN A 298 -14.99 0.10 21.75
N TYR A 299 -14.45 -1.01 22.26
CA TYR A 299 -14.80 -1.51 23.58
C TYR A 299 -14.47 -0.50 24.69
N LEU A 300 -13.24 0.05 24.67
CA LEU A 300 -12.77 1.07 25.61
C LEU A 300 -13.66 2.32 25.54
N ARG A 301 -13.99 2.83 24.34
CA ARG A 301 -14.93 3.95 24.17
C ARG A 301 -16.30 3.68 24.75
N SER A 302 -16.88 2.51 24.48
CA SER A 302 -18.19 2.12 25.02
C SER A 302 -18.19 2.09 26.55
N LYS A 303 -17.10 1.60 27.14
CA LYS A 303 -16.94 1.55 28.60
C LYS A 303 -16.73 2.95 29.20
N ILE A 304 -15.94 3.81 28.55
CA ILE A 304 -15.81 5.23 28.90
C ILE A 304 -17.17 5.94 28.86
N GLN A 305 -17.94 5.75 27.77
CA GLN A 305 -19.28 6.33 27.64
C GLN A 305 -20.21 5.85 28.74
N SER A 306 -20.15 4.58 29.10
CA SER A 306 -20.95 4.03 30.20
C SER A 306 -20.55 4.65 31.55
N ALA A 307 -19.26 4.88 31.80
CA ALA A 307 -18.80 5.58 33.00
C ALA A 307 -19.30 7.05 33.03
N ILE A 308 -19.33 7.73 31.88
CA ILE A 308 -19.80 9.12 31.79
C ILE A 308 -21.32 9.21 31.96
N ILE A 309 -22.08 8.43 31.19
CA ILE A 309 -23.53 8.54 31.03
C ILE A 309 -24.26 7.80 32.15
N GLU A 310 -23.90 6.54 32.39
CA GLU A 310 -24.59 5.67 33.36
C GLU A 310 -24.01 5.81 34.77
N LYS A 311 -22.96 6.61 34.94
CA LYS A 311 -22.18 6.74 36.19
C LYS A 311 -21.74 5.37 36.73
N ASN A 312 -21.42 4.46 35.81
CA ASN A 312 -20.97 3.11 36.12
C ASN A 312 -19.51 2.91 35.70
N PRO A 313 -18.53 3.00 36.63
CA PRO A 313 -17.12 2.88 36.29
C PRO A 313 -16.74 1.43 35.93
N TYR A 314 -17.55 0.45 36.33
CA TYR A 314 -17.24 -0.99 36.26
C TYR A 314 -18.34 -1.76 35.52
N LYS A 315 -18.64 -1.33 34.29
CA LYS A 315 -19.53 -2.08 33.41
C LYS A 315 -18.79 -3.26 32.81
N ARG A 316 -19.23 -4.48 33.11
CA ARG A 316 -18.74 -5.70 32.44
C ARG A 316 -19.50 -5.85 31.10
N GLY A 317 -18.75 -6.07 30.03
CA GLY A 317 -19.27 -6.32 28.68
C GLY A 317 -19.72 -7.75 28.46
#